data_AF-A0AAQ3L3M2-F1
#
_entry.id   AF-A0AAQ3L3M2-F1
#
_cell.length_a   1.000
_cell.length_b   1.000
_cell.length_c   1.000
_cell.angle_alpha   90.00
_cell.angle_beta   90.00
_cell.angle_gamma   90.00
#
_symmetry.space_group_name_H-M   'P 1'
#
loop_
_entity.id
_entity.type
_entity.pdbx_description
1 polymer ?
#
loop_
_entity_poly.entity_id
_entity_poly.type
_entity_poly.pdbx_seq_one_letter_code
_entity_poly.pdbx_strand_id
1 'polypeptide(L)'
;MKNHEEIPVTIFISFLFNMAQPAASAVTPEDLGRADVDPYHEVITTAKQRLVKLGLCDNVLADATFLSRGYTNKMLASLLRPFQQAADDVQAQRLLDLGISHRFFSTISGATAESYLFLGWLKSAAGREVVQDMARQDRIARSGKDLLSPEDAAYSYMFEVQQQELSQTLKEITETAEKEILELQRLRRSRAERDLADAHRQFLVPTCW
;
A
#
# COMPACT_ATOMS: atom_id res chain seq x y z
N MET A 1 3.95 25.75 43.86
CA MET A 1 4.81 25.08 44.85
C MET A 1 3.94 24.26 45.77
N LYS A 2 3.76 22.97 45.47
CA LYS A 2 3.18 21.97 46.37
C LYS A 2 3.85 20.63 46.07
N ASN A 3 4.75 20.30 46.99
CA ASN A 3 5.27 19.03 47.49
C ASN A 3 5.18 17.78 46.60
N HIS A 4 6.39 17.27 46.34
CA HIS A 4 6.71 15.89 46.02
C HIS A 4 6.18 14.92 47.09
N GLU A 5 5.54 13.85 46.64
CA GLU A 5 5.44 12.59 47.39
C GLU A 5 5.96 11.46 46.49
N GLU A 6 7.10 10.92 46.89
CA GLU A 6 7.73 9.73 46.34
C GLU A 6 7.08 8.49 46.97
N ILE A 7 6.72 7.51 46.15
CA ILE A 7 6.47 6.14 46.62
C ILE A 7 7.21 5.18 45.66
N PRO A 8 8.28 4.50 46.09
CA PRO A 8 8.88 3.42 45.33
C PRO A 8 8.16 2.11 45.64
N VAL A 9 7.57 1.48 44.63
CA VAL A 9 7.10 0.09 44.74
C VAL A 9 8.06 -0.80 43.96
N THR A 10 9.05 -1.31 44.68
CA THR A 10 9.89 -2.43 44.29
C THR A 10 9.03 -3.70 44.26
N ILE A 11 8.68 -4.19 43.07
CA ILE A 11 8.15 -5.54 42.89
C ILE A 11 9.27 -6.41 42.33
N PHE A 12 9.85 -7.18 43.25
CA PHE A 12 10.67 -8.36 43.03
C PHE A 12 9.78 -9.45 42.42
N ILE A 13 9.98 -9.80 41.15
CA ILE A 13 9.53 -11.09 40.61
C ILE A 13 10.78 -11.85 40.21
N SER A 14 11.18 -12.73 41.12
CA SER A 14 12.14 -13.81 40.91
C SER A 14 11.52 -14.82 39.95
N PHE A 15 11.89 -14.78 38.67
CA PHE A 15 11.68 -15.90 37.76
C PHE A 15 12.91 -16.81 37.80
N LEU A 16 12.67 -18.02 38.29
CA LEU A 16 13.62 -19.12 38.38
C LEU A 16 14.27 -19.38 37.01
N PHE A 17 15.59 -19.22 37.02
CA PHE A 17 16.50 -19.59 35.95
C PHE A 17 16.51 -21.12 35.82
N ASN A 18 15.75 -21.64 34.86
CA ASN A 18 15.79 -23.05 34.50
C ASN A 18 17.00 -23.27 33.58
N MET A 19 18.11 -23.74 34.15
CA MET A 19 19.28 -24.19 33.40
C MET A 19 18.97 -25.51 32.69
N ALA A 20 18.46 -25.41 31.45
CA ALA A 20 18.66 -26.43 30.44
C ALA A 20 19.76 -25.91 29.51
N GLN A 21 20.97 -26.42 29.70
CA GLN A 21 22.15 -26.14 28.90
C GLN A 21 21.97 -26.82 27.53
N PRO A 22 21.77 -26.09 26.42
CA PRO A 22 21.87 -26.72 25.11
C PRO A 22 23.35 -27.03 24.88
N ALA A 23 23.64 -28.27 24.50
CA ALA A 23 24.97 -28.67 24.06
C ALA A 23 25.47 -27.64 23.04
N ALA A 24 26.64 -27.06 23.32
CA ALA A 24 27.32 -26.18 22.40
C ALA A 24 27.65 -26.98 21.14
N SER A 25 26.80 -26.86 20.11
CA SER A 25 27.21 -27.21 18.75
C SER A 25 28.41 -26.35 18.43
N ALA A 26 29.57 -27.01 18.30
CA ALA A 26 30.79 -26.39 17.84
C ALA A 26 30.51 -25.76 16.47
N VAL A 27 30.46 -24.42 16.43
CA VAL A 27 30.46 -23.66 15.18
C VAL A 27 31.76 -23.99 14.47
N THR A 28 31.66 -24.67 13.33
CA THR A 28 32.83 -24.96 12.52
C THR A 28 33.31 -23.67 11.86
N PRO A 29 34.62 -23.53 11.53
CA PRO A 29 35.13 -22.35 10.83
C PRO A 29 34.46 -22.09 9.46
N GLU A 30 33.74 -23.09 8.93
CA GLU A 30 32.99 -23.02 7.68
C GLU A 30 31.65 -22.27 7.82
N ASP A 31 31.06 -22.18 9.02
CA ASP A 31 29.84 -21.42 9.28
C ASP A 31 30.08 -19.90 9.37
N LEU A 32 31.33 -19.46 9.49
CA LEU A 32 31.74 -18.04 9.45
C LEU A 32 31.87 -17.49 8.01
N GLY A 33 31.66 -18.33 7.00
CA GLY A 33 31.91 -17.98 5.59
C GLY A 33 30.70 -17.46 4.80
N ARG A 34 29.47 -17.58 5.32
CA ARG A 34 28.31 -16.93 4.70
C ARG A 34 28.12 -15.58 5.38
N ALA A 35 28.80 -14.56 4.85
CA ALA A 35 28.35 -13.19 5.04
C ALA A 35 26.86 -13.17 4.66
N ASP A 36 26.00 -13.03 5.66
CA ASP A 36 24.55 -12.98 5.50
C ASP A 36 24.28 -11.77 4.61
N VAL A 37 24.10 -12.02 3.30
CA VAL A 37 23.95 -10.97 2.31
C VAL A 37 22.65 -10.28 2.64
N ASP A 38 22.74 -9.05 3.15
CA ASP A 38 21.58 -8.27 3.51
C ASP A 38 20.62 -8.24 2.31
N PRO A 39 19.41 -8.82 2.42
CA PRO A 39 18.48 -8.93 1.30
C PRO A 39 18.03 -7.57 0.76
N TYR A 40 18.29 -6.48 1.49
CA TYR A 40 17.99 -5.12 1.08
C TYR A 40 19.15 -4.41 0.37
N HIS A 41 20.36 -4.97 0.41
CA HIS A 41 21.55 -4.33 -0.13
C HIS A 41 21.44 -4.09 -1.64
N GLU A 42 20.97 -5.07 -2.40
CA GLU A 42 20.79 -4.93 -3.85
C GLU A 42 19.80 -3.81 -4.19
N VAL A 43 18.64 -3.78 -3.51
CA VAL A 43 17.61 -2.75 -3.72
C VAL A 43 18.18 -1.35 -3.47
N ILE A 44 18.90 -1.17 -2.36
CA ILE A 44 19.49 0.12 -1.98
C ILE A 44 20.55 0.50 -3.02
N THR A 45 21.47 -0.40 -3.36
CA THR A 45 22.57 -0.12 -4.28
C THR A 45 22.07 0.23 -5.68
N THR A 46 21.13 -0.54 -6.24
CA THR A 46 20.57 -0.26 -7.58
C THR A 46 19.82 1.07 -7.60
N ALA A 47 18.95 1.33 -6.61
CA ALA A 47 18.21 2.58 -6.55
C ALA A 47 19.14 3.78 -6.32
N LYS A 48 20.14 3.63 -5.44
CA LYS A 48 21.15 4.66 -5.17
C LYS A 48 21.95 5.02 -6.42
N GLN A 49 22.47 4.02 -7.14
CA GLN A 49 23.22 4.26 -8.38
C GLN A 49 22.38 5.02 -9.41
N ARG A 50 21.12 4.63 -9.58
CA ARG A 50 20.19 5.33 -10.47
C ARG A 50 19.97 6.78 -10.04
N LEU A 51 19.73 7.02 -8.76
CA LEU A 51 19.50 8.37 -8.22
C LEU A 51 20.75 9.27 -8.34
N VAL A 52 21.94 8.73 -8.07
CA VAL A 52 23.20 9.47 -8.24
C VAL A 52 23.45 9.81 -9.71
N LYS A 53 23.15 8.89 -10.63
CA LYS A 53 23.21 9.14 -12.08
C LYS A 53 22.29 10.29 -12.51
N LEU A 54 21.14 10.46 -11.86
CA LEU A 54 20.20 11.55 -12.09
C LEU A 54 20.59 12.87 -11.39
N GLY A 55 21.75 12.91 -10.71
CA GLY A 55 22.29 14.11 -10.10
C GLY A 55 21.97 14.28 -8.61
N LEU A 56 21.43 13.24 -7.94
CA LEU A 56 21.28 13.25 -6.49
C LEU A 56 22.66 13.14 -5.83
N CYS A 57 22.90 13.95 -4.79
CA CYS A 57 24.15 13.90 -4.04
C CYS A 57 24.36 12.53 -3.35
N ASP A 58 25.49 11.88 -3.64
CA ASP A 58 25.83 10.53 -3.11
C ASP A 58 25.84 10.48 -1.56
N ASN A 59 26.27 11.58 -0.94
CA ASN A 59 26.32 11.73 0.52
C ASN A 59 24.93 11.63 1.19
N VAL A 60 23.86 11.97 0.47
CA VAL A 60 22.49 11.93 1.02
C VAL A 60 22.10 10.49 1.33
N LEU A 61 22.49 9.54 0.47
CA LEU A 61 22.15 8.11 0.58
C LEU A 61 23.34 7.27 1.10
N ALA A 62 24.33 7.89 1.74
CA ALA A 62 25.41 7.17 2.38
C ALA A 62 24.94 6.47 3.66
N ASP A 63 25.55 5.33 3.98
CA ASP A 63 25.19 4.49 5.13
C ASP A 63 25.18 5.27 6.44
N ALA A 64 26.22 6.08 6.67
CA ALA A 64 26.31 6.94 7.84
C ALA A 64 25.14 7.94 7.96
N THR A 65 24.64 8.45 6.83
CA THR A 65 23.61 9.50 6.79
C THR A 65 22.23 8.95 7.16
N PHE A 66 21.84 7.79 6.65
CA PHE A 66 20.52 7.23 7.00
C PHE A 66 20.52 6.52 8.35
N LEU A 67 21.63 5.88 8.74
CA LEU A 67 21.76 5.23 10.05
C LEU A 67 21.72 6.26 11.18
N SER A 68 22.39 7.40 11.03
CA SER A 68 22.33 8.51 12.01
C SER A 68 20.93 9.10 12.18
N ARG A 69 20.03 8.84 11.24
CA ARG A 69 18.63 9.26 11.26
C ARG A 69 17.66 8.18 11.73
N GLY A 70 18.18 7.04 12.16
CA GLY A 70 17.38 5.93 12.68
C GLY A 70 16.70 5.09 11.61
N TYR A 71 17.08 5.22 10.34
CA TYR A 71 16.59 4.32 9.30
C TYR A 71 17.40 3.02 9.31
N THR A 72 16.69 1.90 9.27
CA THR A 72 17.30 0.59 8.99
C THR A 72 17.37 0.33 7.49
N ASN A 73 18.23 -0.58 7.04
CA ASN A 73 18.34 -0.96 5.62
C ASN A 73 16.98 -1.38 5.04
N LYS A 74 16.18 -2.12 5.82
CA LYS A 74 14.80 -2.48 5.46
C LYS A 74 13.91 -1.25 5.21
N MET A 75 13.97 -0.25 6.08
CA MET A 75 13.16 0.97 5.93
C MET A 75 13.61 1.78 4.71
N LEU A 76 14.92 1.93 4.52
CA LEU A 76 15.48 2.63 3.37
C LEU A 76 15.11 1.94 2.05
N ALA A 77 15.30 0.63 1.95
CA ALA A 77 14.90 -0.13 0.76
C ALA A 77 13.41 0.02 0.46
N SER A 78 12.57 0.09 1.49
CA SER A 78 11.14 0.35 1.32
C SER A 78 10.83 1.76 0.79
N LEU A 79 11.63 2.76 1.17
CA LEU A 79 11.52 4.14 0.69
C LEU A 79 12.04 4.30 -0.75
N LEU A 80 13.07 3.54 -1.13
CA LEU A 80 13.68 3.58 -2.46
C LEU A 80 12.97 2.71 -3.50
N ARG A 81 12.03 1.86 -3.06
CA ARG A 81 11.27 0.94 -3.94
C ARG A 81 10.59 1.62 -5.14
N PRO A 82 10.00 2.83 -5.05
CA PRO A 82 9.44 3.52 -6.22
C PRO A 82 10.47 3.77 -7.33
N PHE A 83 11.71 4.09 -6.97
CA PHE A 83 12.80 4.33 -7.93
C PHE A 83 13.39 3.04 -8.49
N GLN A 84 13.39 1.97 -7.69
CA GLN A 84 13.75 0.63 -8.15
C GLN A 84 12.72 0.12 -9.19
N GLN A 85 11.43 0.34 -8.94
CA GLN A 85 10.33 -0.13 -9.78
C GLN A 85 10.10 0.74 -11.03
N ALA A 86 10.71 1.93 -11.10
CA ALA A 86 10.67 2.76 -12.29
C ALA A 86 11.25 1.99 -13.49
N ALA A 87 10.50 2.00 -14.59
CA ALA A 87 10.82 1.26 -15.80
C ALA A 87 12.09 1.79 -16.49
N ASP A 88 12.30 3.11 -16.43
CA ASP A 88 13.40 3.82 -17.05
C ASP A 88 13.90 4.99 -16.18
N ASP A 89 15.04 5.55 -16.57
CA ASP A 89 15.64 6.71 -15.90
C ASP A 89 14.77 7.97 -16.05
N VAL A 90 13.93 8.05 -17.10
CA VAL A 90 13.00 9.16 -17.33
C VAL A 90 11.89 9.17 -16.29
N GLN A 91 11.30 8.01 -15.99
CA GLN A 91 10.28 7.90 -14.94
C GLN A 91 10.89 8.18 -13.57
N ALA A 92 12.10 7.70 -13.29
CA ALA A 92 12.81 8.02 -12.06
C ALA A 92 13.13 9.51 -11.93
N GLN A 93 13.49 10.18 -13.03
CA GLN A 93 13.68 11.63 -13.09
C GLN A 93 12.39 12.38 -12.78
N ARG A 94 11.26 12.00 -13.39
CA ARG A 94 9.95 12.62 -13.12
C ARG A 94 9.52 12.47 -11.67
N LEU A 95 9.81 11.32 -11.05
CA LEU A 95 9.58 11.15 -9.61
C LEU A 95 10.39 12.20 -8.81
N LEU A 96 11.66 12.46 -9.16
CA LEU A 96 12.44 13.52 -8.51
C LEU A 96 11.88 14.92 -8.78
N ASP A 97 11.40 15.17 -10.00
CA ASP A 97 10.77 16.44 -10.36
C ASP A 97 9.51 16.72 -9.53
N LEU A 98 8.78 15.67 -9.09
CA LEU A 98 7.69 15.83 -8.12
C LEU A 98 8.20 16.43 -6.80
N GLY A 99 9.37 16.01 -6.33
CA GLY A 99 10.00 16.58 -5.14
C GLY A 99 10.27 18.07 -5.25
N ILE A 100 10.65 18.54 -6.45
CA ILE A 100 10.82 19.98 -6.74
C ILE A 100 9.46 20.68 -6.77
N SER A 101 8.48 20.13 -7.49
CA SER A 101 7.15 20.73 -7.62
C SER A 101 6.43 20.90 -6.27
N HIS A 102 6.62 19.94 -5.36
CA HIS A 102 6.08 19.96 -4.00
C HIS A 102 7.01 20.64 -2.98
N ARG A 103 8.09 21.28 -3.43
CA ARG A 103 9.02 22.10 -2.62
C ARG A 103 9.74 21.34 -1.50
N PHE A 104 10.00 20.03 -1.68
CA PHE A 104 10.88 19.29 -0.77
C PHE A 104 12.35 19.65 -0.95
N PHE A 105 12.74 20.04 -2.16
CA PHE A 105 14.06 20.56 -2.50
C PHE A 105 13.94 21.52 -3.69
N SER A 106 14.86 22.48 -3.82
CA SER A 106 14.85 23.46 -4.91
C SER A 106 15.42 22.89 -6.21
N THR A 107 16.45 22.05 -6.10
CA THR A 107 17.09 21.33 -7.20
C THR A 107 17.46 19.93 -6.74
N ILE A 108 17.63 19.00 -7.69
CA ILE A 108 18.02 17.61 -7.38
C ILE A 108 19.40 17.55 -6.73
N SER A 109 20.35 18.35 -7.21
CA SER A 109 21.68 18.45 -6.60
C SER A 109 21.65 19.13 -5.23
N GLY A 110 20.67 20.00 -4.97
CA GLY A 110 20.41 20.63 -3.68
C GLY A 110 19.67 19.73 -2.68
N ALA A 111 19.40 18.47 -3.04
CA ALA A 111 18.82 17.49 -2.14
C ALA A 111 19.67 17.37 -0.87
N THR A 112 19.11 17.80 0.25
CA THR A 112 19.69 17.59 1.56
C THR A 112 19.13 16.32 2.16
N ALA A 113 19.46 16.06 3.41
CA ALA A 113 18.83 14.95 4.09
C ALA A 113 17.31 15.21 4.35
N GLU A 114 16.75 16.41 4.13
CA GLU A 114 15.28 16.56 4.08
C GLU A 114 14.61 15.75 2.96
N SER A 115 15.37 15.26 1.99
CA SER A 115 14.91 14.33 0.94
C SER A 115 14.26 13.06 1.50
N TYR A 116 14.59 12.65 2.74
CA TYR A 116 13.91 11.53 3.40
C TYR A 116 12.43 11.81 3.68
N LEU A 117 12.04 13.07 3.88
CA LEU A 117 10.64 13.48 4.01
C LEU A 117 9.90 13.29 2.68
N PHE A 118 10.54 13.65 1.57
CA PHE A 118 10.01 13.40 0.22
C PHE A 118 9.83 11.90 -0.04
N LEU A 119 10.84 11.08 0.27
CA LEU A 119 10.74 9.62 0.12
C LEU A 119 9.61 9.04 0.99
N GLY A 120 9.42 9.58 2.21
CA GLY A 120 8.31 9.23 3.07
C GLY A 120 6.96 9.66 2.50
N TRP A 121 6.89 10.87 1.94
CA TRP A 121 5.70 11.42 1.30
C TRP A 121 5.28 10.60 0.08
N LEU A 122 6.21 10.14 -0.75
CA LEU A 122 5.90 9.23 -1.89
C LEU A 122 5.13 7.97 -1.45
N LYS A 123 5.33 7.51 -0.21
CA LYS A 123 4.61 6.36 0.36
C LYS A 123 3.27 6.73 1.00
N SER A 124 3.04 8.01 1.29
CA SER A 124 1.79 8.49 1.86
C SER A 124 0.62 8.32 0.87
N ALA A 125 -0.63 8.45 1.34
CA ALA A 125 -1.79 8.41 0.47
C ALA A 125 -1.72 9.49 -0.63
N ALA A 126 -1.37 10.73 -0.25
CA ALA A 126 -1.25 11.85 -1.17
C ALA A 126 -0.14 11.64 -2.22
N GLY A 127 1.04 11.17 -1.81
CA GLY A 127 2.13 10.89 -2.76
C GLY A 127 1.79 9.77 -3.73
N ARG A 128 1.10 8.71 -3.26
CA ARG A 128 0.67 7.61 -4.13
C ARG A 128 -0.38 8.04 -5.15
N GLU A 129 -1.30 8.93 -4.79
CA GLU A 129 -2.28 9.50 -5.71
C GLU A 129 -1.59 10.24 -6.86
N VAL A 130 -0.65 11.14 -6.55
CA VAL A 130 0.11 11.88 -7.56
C VAL A 130 0.94 10.95 -8.46
N VAL A 131 1.58 9.93 -7.89
CA VAL A 131 2.34 8.93 -8.67
C VAL A 131 1.40 8.10 -9.58
N GLN A 132 0.19 7.79 -9.11
CA GLN A 132 -0.82 7.10 -9.91
C GLN A 132 -1.32 7.99 -11.05
N ASP A 133 -1.54 9.28 -10.81
CA ASP A 133 -1.93 10.23 -11.84
C ASP A 133 -0.83 10.40 -12.90
N MET A 134 0.43 10.47 -12.48
CA MET A 134 1.57 10.47 -13.40
C MET A 134 1.60 9.17 -14.24
N ALA A 135 1.43 8.00 -13.62
CA ALA A 135 1.38 6.73 -14.34
C ALA A 135 0.17 6.64 -15.28
N ARG A 136 -0.95 7.27 -14.92
CA ARG A 136 -2.15 7.38 -15.76
C ARG A 136 -1.88 8.27 -16.97
N GLN A 137 -1.28 9.44 -16.78
CA GLN A 137 -0.85 10.33 -17.85
C GLN A 137 0.13 9.63 -18.80
N ASP A 138 1.06 8.82 -18.28
CA ASP A 138 1.98 8.04 -19.10
C ASP A 138 1.28 6.98 -19.95
N ARG A 139 0.25 6.33 -19.41
CA ARG A 139 -0.58 5.41 -20.21
C ARG A 139 -1.29 6.13 -21.33
N ILE A 140 -1.88 7.29 -21.05
CA ILE A 140 -2.60 8.10 -22.04
C ILE A 140 -1.63 8.59 -23.13
N ALA A 141 -0.46 9.08 -22.75
CA ALA A 141 0.57 9.53 -23.70
C ALA A 141 1.04 8.37 -24.59
N ARG A 142 1.22 7.17 -24.03
CA ARG A 142 1.62 5.97 -24.79
C ARG A 142 0.49 5.44 -25.67
N SER A 143 -0.76 5.43 -25.20
CA SER A 143 -1.92 5.01 -26.00
C SER A 143 -2.21 5.98 -27.14
N GLY A 144 -1.91 7.27 -26.94
CA GLY A 144 -2.07 8.32 -27.94
C GLY A 144 -1.11 8.27 -29.13
N LYS A 145 -0.09 7.39 -29.09
CA LYS A 145 0.79 7.04 -30.22
C LYS A 145 1.14 8.24 -31.12
N ASP A 146 1.70 9.30 -30.52
CA ASP A 146 2.14 10.54 -31.18
C ASP A 146 1.09 11.32 -32.01
N LEU A 147 -0.18 10.90 -32.01
CA LEU A 147 -1.23 11.45 -32.87
C LEU A 147 -2.28 12.26 -32.11
N LEU A 148 -2.37 12.08 -30.79
CA LEU A 148 -3.38 12.75 -29.97
C LEU A 148 -2.83 14.05 -29.39
N SER A 149 -3.56 15.15 -29.64
CA SER A 149 -3.34 16.43 -29.00
C SER A 149 -3.54 16.31 -27.48
N PRO A 150 -2.90 17.16 -26.64
CA PRO A 150 -3.21 17.23 -25.21
C PRO A 150 -4.71 17.39 -24.91
N GLU A 151 -5.47 18.02 -25.81
CA GLU A 151 -6.93 18.11 -25.71
C GLU A 151 -7.61 16.75 -25.88
N ASP A 152 -7.17 15.94 -26.85
CA ASP A 152 -7.72 14.60 -27.09
C ASP A 152 -7.42 13.64 -25.93
N ALA A 153 -6.26 13.79 -25.30
CA ALA A 153 -5.90 13.09 -24.08
C ALA A 153 -6.84 13.44 -22.92
N ALA A 154 -7.22 14.71 -22.79
CA ALA A 154 -8.18 15.16 -21.79
C ALA A 154 -9.60 14.62 -22.06
N TYR A 155 -10.05 14.62 -23.31
CA TYR A 155 -11.34 14.00 -23.67
C TYR A 155 -11.36 12.50 -23.43
N SER A 156 -10.28 11.79 -23.81
CA SER A 156 -10.14 10.36 -23.54
C SER A 156 -10.24 10.08 -22.04
N TYR A 157 -9.61 10.92 -21.22
CA TYR A 157 -9.72 10.82 -19.76
C TYR A 157 -11.15 11.05 -19.26
N MET A 158 -11.84 12.09 -19.74
CA MET A 158 -13.23 12.32 -19.37
C MET A 158 -14.12 11.13 -19.74
N PHE A 159 -13.90 10.52 -20.90
CA PHE A 159 -14.63 9.33 -21.32
C PHE A 159 -14.32 8.12 -20.43
N GLU A 160 -13.07 7.91 -20.04
CA GLU A 160 -12.70 6.83 -19.10
C GLU A 160 -13.39 7.00 -17.74
N VAL A 161 -13.42 8.23 -17.21
CA VAL A 161 -14.11 8.53 -15.94
C VAL A 161 -15.61 8.27 -16.08
N GLN A 162 -16.25 8.78 -17.15
CA GLN A 162 -17.67 8.54 -17.40
C GLN A 162 -17.98 7.04 -17.57
N GLN A 163 -17.10 6.29 -18.23
CA GLN A 163 -17.25 4.86 -18.41
C GLN A 163 -17.15 4.11 -17.08
N GLN A 164 -16.25 4.52 -16.19
CA GLN A 164 -16.14 3.97 -14.84
C GLN A 164 -17.38 4.27 -13.99
N GLU A 165 -17.85 5.51 -13.99
CA GLU A 165 -19.10 5.90 -13.29
C GLU A 165 -20.31 5.12 -13.79
N LEU A 166 -20.44 4.96 -15.11
CA LEU A 166 -21.51 4.17 -15.72
C LEU A 166 -21.41 2.70 -15.33
N SER A 167 -20.20 2.14 -15.33
CA SER A 167 -19.97 0.74 -14.93
C SER A 167 -20.32 0.51 -13.46
N GLN A 168 -19.98 1.46 -12.59
CA GLN A 168 -20.34 1.42 -11.18
C GLN A 168 -21.87 1.51 -10.99
N THR A 169 -22.52 2.44 -11.70
CA THR A 169 -23.98 2.60 -11.66
C THR A 169 -24.70 1.32 -12.11
N LEU A 170 -24.23 0.70 -13.20
CA LEU A 170 -24.76 -0.59 -13.66
C LEU A 170 -24.61 -1.67 -12.60
N LYS A 171 -23.46 -1.73 -11.93
CA LYS A 171 -23.23 -2.68 -10.85
C LYS A 171 -24.22 -2.47 -9.70
N GLU A 172 -24.43 -1.24 -9.25
CA GLU A 172 -25.39 -0.92 -8.19
C GLU A 172 -26.83 -1.29 -8.57
N ILE A 173 -27.23 -1.03 -9.83
CA ILE A 173 -28.54 -1.44 -10.36
C ILE A 173 -28.66 -2.96 -10.34
N THR A 174 -27.65 -3.70 -10.81
CA THR A 174 -27.67 -5.17 -10.81
C THR A 174 -27.78 -5.74 -9.41
N GLU A 175 -27.00 -5.23 -8.46
CA GLU A 175 -27.05 -5.67 -7.06
C GLU A 175 -28.42 -5.39 -6.42
N THR A 176 -29.05 -4.26 -6.77
CA THR A 176 -30.39 -3.90 -6.28
C THR A 176 -31.45 -4.83 -6.87
N ALA A 177 -31.43 -5.05 -8.19
CA ALA A 177 -32.34 -5.96 -8.86
C ALA A 177 -32.21 -7.40 -8.35
N GLU A 178 -30.99 -7.88 -8.10
CA GLU A 178 -30.76 -9.20 -7.52
C GLU A 178 -31.35 -9.34 -6.12
N LYS A 179 -31.21 -8.31 -5.26
CA LYS A 179 -31.83 -8.29 -3.93
C LYS A 179 -33.36 -8.35 -4.00
N GLU A 180 -33.97 -7.55 -4.88
CA GLU A 180 -35.42 -7.55 -5.08
C GLU A 180 -35.94 -8.89 -5.60
N ILE A 181 -35.25 -9.51 -6.57
CA ILE A 181 -35.60 -10.84 -7.07
C ILE A 181 -35.57 -11.88 -5.93
N LEU A 182 -34.53 -11.82 -5.09
CA LEU A 182 -34.36 -12.76 -3.99
C LEU A 182 -35.47 -12.57 -2.93
N GLU A 183 -35.83 -11.33 -2.62
CA GLU A 183 -36.94 -11.00 -1.72
C GLU A 183 -38.29 -11.50 -2.28
N LEU A 184 -38.57 -11.24 -3.56
CA LEU A 184 -39.77 -11.74 -4.23
C LEU A 184 -39.86 -13.26 -4.25
N GLN A 185 -38.72 -13.95 -4.45
CA GLN A 185 -38.67 -15.41 -4.37
C GLN A 185 -38.98 -15.92 -2.95
N ARG A 186 -38.48 -15.25 -1.91
CA ARG A 186 -38.80 -15.59 -0.51
C ARG A 186 -40.29 -15.39 -0.21
N LEU A 187 -40.86 -14.27 -0.64
CA LEU A 187 -42.29 -13.98 -0.49
C LEU A 187 -43.16 -15.03 -1.18
N ARG A 188 -42.82 -15.43 -2.41
CA ARG A 188 -43.55 -16.47 -3.15
C ARG A 188 -43.52 -17.82 -2.43
N ARG A 189 -42.36 -18.23 -1.90
CA ARG A 189 -42.25 -19.48 -1.10
C ARG A 189 -43.11 -19.42 0.17
N SER A 190 -43.02 -18.33 0.92
CA SER A 190 -43.83 -18.13 2.14
C SER A 190 -45.34 -18.11 1.87
N ARG A 191 -45.79 -17.62 0.72
CA ARG A 191 -47.20 -17.69 0.32
C ARG A 191 -47.60 -19.12 -0.01
N ALA A 192 -46.82 -19.82 -0.84
CA ALA A 192 -47.09 -21.21 -1.19
C ALA A 192 -47.16 -22.13 0.05
N GLU A 193 -46.31 -21.91 1.05
CA GLU A 193 -46.34 -22.64 2.32
C GLU A 193 -47.63 -22.36 3.13
N ARG A 194 -48.07 -21.10 3.18
CA ARG A 194 -49.33 -20.71 3.84
C ARG A 194 -50.54 -21.32 3.14
N ASP A 195 -50.60 -21.22 1.81
CA ASP A 195 -51.69 -21.77 1.02
C ASP A 195 -51.78 -23.30 1.21
N LEU A 196 -50.63 -23.98 1.29
CA LEU A 196 -50.57 -25.42 1.57
C LEU A 196 -51.03 -25.75 3.01
N ALA A 197 -50.64 -24.96 4.01
CA ALA A 197 -51.08 -25.13 5.39
C ALA A 197 -52.61 -24.91 5.55
N ASP A 198 -53.15 -23.90 4.87
CA ASP A 198 -54.59 -23.62 4.86
C ASP A 198 -55.39 -24.73 4.17
N ALA A 199 -54.89 -25.25 3.05
CA ALA A 199 -55.47 -26.43 2.39
C ALA A 199 -55.50 -27.64 3.34
N HIS A 200 -54.39 -27.94 4.02
CA HIS A 200 -54.35 -29.02 5.03
C HIS A 200 -55.35 -28.81 6.16
N ARG A 201 -55.52 -27.57 6.64
CA ARG A 201 -56.47 -27.25 7.72
C ARG A 201 -57.92 -27.45 7.27
N GLN A 202 -58.27 -27.13 6.03
CA GLN A 202 -59.61 -27.37 5.47
C GLN A 202 -59.94 -28.86 5.37
N PHE A 203 -58.96 -29.72 5.04
CA PHE A 203 -59.14 -31.17 4.99
C PHE A 203 -59.32 -31.83 6.37
N LEU A 204 -58.86 -31.19 7.44
CA LEU A 204 -58.92 -31.72 8.81
C LEU A 204 -60.16 -31.27 9.59
N VAL A 205 -61.08 -30.51 8.99
CA VAL A 205 -62.36 -30.21 9.63
C VAL A 205 -63.16 -31.52 9.68
N PRO A 206 -63.41 -32.10 10.87
CA PRO A 206 -64.20 -33.32 10.96
C PRO A 206 -65.58 -32.99 10.43
N THR A 207 -66.00 -33.67 9.37
CA THR A 207 -67.41 -33.73 9.02
C THR A 207 -68.08 -34.51 10.14
N CYS A 208 -68.53 -33.82 11.19
CA CYS A 208 -69.43 -34.37 12.18
C CYS A 208 -70.73 -34.73 11.46
N TRP A 209 -70.83 -35.99 11.05
CA TRP A 209 -72.09 -36.64 10.70
C TRP A 209 -72.59 -37.40 11.93
#